data_AF-A0A3C1IEY4-F1
#
_entry.id   AF-A0A3C1IEY4-F1
#
_cell.length_a   1.000
_cell.length_b   1.000
_cell.length_c   1.000
_cell.angle_alpha   90.00
_cell.angle_beta   90.00
_cell.angle_gamma   90.00
#
_symmetry.space_group_name_H-M   'P 1'
#
loop_
_entity.id
_entity.type
_entity.pdbx_description
1 polymer ?
#
loop_
_entity_poly.entity_id
_entity_poly.type
_entity_poly.pdbx_seq_one_letter_code
_entity_poly.pdbx_strand_id
1 'polypeptide(L)'
;PSRDLVGDGTGVLVIDDLVDTGKTLELVKAHMPNAHIATVYAKPMGREMVNTFITEVSQDTWIFFPWDMALQYVEPYRGKD
;
A
#
# COMPACT_ATOMS: atom_id res chain seq x y z
N PRO A 1 -9.70 -3.43 -16.54
CA PRO A 1 -9.04 -4.23 -17.59
C PRO A 1 -9.84 -5.50 -17.93
N SER A 2 -9.83 -5.93 -19.20
CA SER A 2 -10.48 -7.20 -19.59
C SER A 2 -9.77 -8.37 -18.93
N ARG A 3 -10.50 -9.22 -18.18
CA ARG A 3 -9.90 -10.38 -17.49
C ARG A 3 -9.18 -11.33 -18.45
N ASP A 4 -9.72 -11.49 -19.65
CA ASP A 4 -9.12 -12.34 -20.71
C ASP A 4 -7.75 -11.82 -21.16
N LEU A 5 -7.50 -10.52 -20.98
CA LEU A 5 -6.27 -9.84 -21.40
C LEU A 5 -5.20 -9.86 -20.31
N VAL A 6 -5.60 -9.99 -19.04
CA VAL A 6 -4.69 -10.01 -17.87
C VAL A 6 -4.35 -11.44 -17.45
N GLY A 7 -5.26 -12.40 -17.69
CA GLY A 7 -5.03 -13.82 -17.45
C GLY A 7 -4.62 -14.13 -16.01
N ASP A 8 -3.56 -14.91 -15.86
CA ASP A 8 -2.96 -15.30 -14.58
C ASP A 8 -2.03 -14.23 -13.98
N GLY A 9 -1.94 -13.05 -14.59
CA GLY A 9 -1.06 -11.97 -14.16
C GLY A 9 0.34 -12.00 -14.76
N THR A 10 0.66 -12.94 -15.65
CA THR A 10 1.99 -12.98 -16.31
C THR A 10 2.26 -11.67 -17.06
N GLY A 11 3.37 -11.00 -16.71
CA GLY A 11 3.74 -9.71 -17.30
C GLY A 11 2.98 -8.50 -16.73
N VAL A 12 2.21 -8.69 -15.65
CA VAL A 12 1.44 -7.63 -14.98
C VAL A 12 2.19 -7.15 -13.74
N LEU A 13 2.29 -5.83 -13.59
CA LEU A 13 2.76 -5.17 -12.38
C LEU A 13 1.56 -4.63 -11.60
N VAL A 14 1.38 -5.11 -10.38
CA VAL A 14 0.41 -4.57 -9.40
C VAL A 14 1.16 -3.68 -8.43
N ILE A 15 0.70 -2.44 -8.28
CA ILE A 15 1.27 -1.45 -7.35
C ILE A 15 0.24 -1.10 -6.29
N ASP A 16 0.67 -1.05 -5.03
CA ASP A 16 -0.09 -0.50 -3.91
C ASP A 16 0.80 0.43 -3.07
N ASP A 17 0.22 1.28 -2.23
CA ASP A 17 0.99 2.19 -1.36
C ASP A 17 1.63 1.44 -0.18
N LEU A 18 0.88 0.55 0.47
CA LEU A 18 1.26 -0.19 1.66
C LEU A 18 0.71 -1.61 1.62
N VAL A 19 1.54 -2.58 2.00
CA VAL A 19 1.02 -3.86 2.52
C VAL A 19 1.03 -3.85 4.04
N ASP A 20 -0.16 -3.89 4.65
CA ASP A 20 -0.32 -4.02 6.11
C ASP A 20 -0.44 -5.50 6.52
N THR A 21 -1.67 -6.02 6.63
CA THR A 21 -1.92 -7.42 7.01
C THR A 21 -1.84 -8.40 5.85
N GLY A 22 -1.73 -7.91 4.60
CA GLY A 22 -1.63 -8.74 3.40
C GLY A 22 -2.96 -9.15 2.74
N LYS A 23 -4.11 -8.96 3.39
CA LYS A 23 -5.42 -9.44 2.90
C LYS A 23 -5.81 -8.96 1.50
N THR A 24 -5.51 -7.70 1.17
CA THR A 24 -5.74 -7.17 -0.19
C THR A 24 -4.96 -7.99 -1.23
N LEU A 25 -3.69 -8.28 -0.92
CA LEU A 25 -2.80 -8.99 -1.83
C LEU A 25 -3.08 -10.49 -1.88
N GLU A 26 -3.69 -11.08 -0.84
CA GLU A 26 -4.20 -12.46 -0.91
C GLU A 26 -5.24 -12.58 -2.03
N LEU A 27 -6.17 -11.62 -2.10
CA LEU A 27 -7.18 -11.59 -3.15
C LEU A 27 -6.55 -11.35 -4.54
N VAL A 28 -5.56 -10.46 -4.62
CA VAL A 28 -4.82 -10.22 -5.87
C VAL A 28 -4.15 -11.51 -6.35
N LYS A 29 -3.38 -12.19 -5.48
CA LYS A 29 -2.68 -13.45 -5.83
C LYS A 29 -3.64 -14.58 -6.21
N ALA A 30 -4.84 -14.62 -5.61
CA ALA A 30 -5.86 -15.61 -5.98
C ALA A 30 -6.36 -15.44 -7.43
N HIS A 31 -6.34 -14.20 -7.97
CA HIS A 31 -6.79 -13.91 -9.33
C HIS A 31 -5.63 -13.82 -10.34
N MET A 32 -4.48 -13.32 -9.90
CA MET A 32 -3.30 -13.04 -10.71
C MET A 32 -2.05 -13.61 -10.03
N PRO A 33 -1.92 -14.94 -9.91
CA PRO A 33 -0.85 -15.58 -9.16
C PRO A 33 0.56 -15.28 -9.70
N ASN A 34 0.69 -14.95 -10.99
CA ASN A 34 1.96 -14.69 -11.66
C ASN A 34 2.28 -13.18 -11.80
N ALA A 35 1.46 -12.29 -11.22
CA ALA A 35 1.74 -10.86 -11.22
C ALA A 35 2.92 -10.51 -10.31
N HIS A 36 3.71 -9.52 -10.72
CA HIS A 36 4.71 -8.91 -9.85
C HIS A 36 4.01 -7.86 -8.97
N ILE A 37 4.11 -8.01 -7.65
CA ILE A 37 3.50 -7.10 -6.68
C ILE A 37 4.57 -6.21 -6.06
N ALA A 38 4.40 -4.91 -6.18
CA ALA A 38 5.28 -3.90 -5.61
C ALA A 38 4.53 -2.92 -4.69
N THR A 39 5.12 -2.56 -3.55
CA THR A 39 4.56 -1.51 -2.67
C THR A 39 5.59 -0.44 -2.31
N VAL A 40 5.15 0.72 -1.83
CA VAL A 40 6.07 1.70 -1.25
C VAL A 40 6.48 1.24 0.15
N TYR A 41 5.50 0.92 0.99
CA TYR A 41 5.70 0.45 2.36
C TYR A 41 5.30 -1.01 2.54
N ALA A 42 5.97 -1.72 3.46
CA ALA A 42 5.58 -3.05 3.90
C ALA A 42 5.67 -3.19 5.41
N LYS A 43 4.68 -3.85 6.02
CA LYS A 43 4.71 -4.25 7.43
C LYS A 43 5.01 -5.74 7.57
N PRO A 44 5.57 -6.20 8.71
CA PRO A 44 6.00 -7.59 8.90
C PRO A 44 4.92 -8.64 8.57
N MET A 45 3.65 -8.41 8.94
CA MET A 45 2.59 -9.39 8.69
C MET A 45 2.29 -9.59 7.21
N GLY A 46 2.35 -8.53 6.41
CA GLY A 46 2.08 -8.57 4.98
C GLY A 46 3.32 -8.70 4.11
N ARG A 47 4.51 -8.69 4.70
CA ARG A 47 5.80 -8.56 3.99
C ARG A 47 6.04 -9.67 2.95
N GLU A 48 5.61 -10.90 3.24
CA GLU A 48 5.77 -12.05 2.33
C GLU A 48 4.83 -11.99 1.10
N MET A 49 3.84 -11.09 1.12
CA MET A 49 2.88 -10.94 0.04
C MET A 49 3.42 -10.14 -1.15
N VAL A 50 4.50 -9.39 -0.97
CA VAL A 50 5.07 -8.50 -1.99
C VAL A 50 6.39 -9.03 -2.54
N ASN A 51 6.63 -8.82 -3.84
CA ASN A 51 7.91 -9.14 -4.49
C ASN A 51 8.93 -8.02 -4.29
N THR A 52 8.47 -6.76 -4.29
CA THR A 52 9.33 -5.57 -4.13
C THR A 52 8.65 -4.58 -3.20
N PHE A 53 9.44 -3.93 -2.37
CA PHE A 53 9.00 -2.84 -1.51
C PHE A 53 10.19 -1.91 -1.26
N ILE A 54 9.92 -0.64 -0.93
CA ILE A 54 10.98 0.35 -0.72
C ILE A 54 11.35 0.46 0.76
N THR A 55 10.37 0.51 1.66
CA THR A 55 10.63 0.71 3.09
C THR A 55 9.79 -0.22 3.94
N GLU A 56 10.45 -0.96 4.83
CA GLU A 56 9.76 -1.71 5.88
C GLU A 56 9.48 -0.79 7.07
N VAL A 57 8.29 -0.89 7.64
CA VAL A 57 7.89 -0.13 8.84
C VAL A 57 7.32 -1.10 9.88
N SER A 58 7.34 -0.69 11.15
CA SER A 58 6.83 -1.56 12.22
C SER A 58 5.32 -1.80 12.07
N GLN A 59 4.85 -2.94 12.54
CA GLN A 59 3.45 -3.34 12.42
C GLN A 59 2.49 -2.34 13.10
N ASP A 60 2.94 -1.73 14.21
CA ASP A 60 2.24 -0.74 15.02
C ASP A 60 2.35 0.70 14.48
N THR A 61 3.13 0.94 13.42
CA THR A 61 3.21 2.26 12.79
C THR A 61 1.89 2.62 12.11
N TRP A 62 1.32 3.76 12.48
CA TRP A 62 0.21 4.40 11.76
C TRP A 62 0.77 5.38 10.73
N ILE A 63 0.49 5.15 9.45
CA ILE A 63 0.95 6.01 8.35
C ILE A 63 -0.16 6.99 7.98
N PHE A 64 0.19 8.27 7.85
CA PHE A 64 -0.62 9.26 7.15
C PHE A 64 -0.01 9.48 5.78
N PHE A 65 -0.73 9.17 4.71
CA PHE A 65 -0.24 9.45 3.37
C PHE A 65 -0.45 10.93 3.01
N PRO A 66 0.34 11.48 2.08
CA PRO A 66 0.20 12.88 1.67
C PRO A 66 -1.22 13.25 1.18
N TRP A 67 -1.95 12.29 0.62
CA TRP A 67 -3.34 12.48 0.15
C TRP A 67 -4.40 12.35 1.24
N ASP A 68 -4.07 11.76 2.41
CA ASP A 68 -4.94 11.76 3.58
C ASP A 68 -4.83 13.07 4.36
N MET A 69 -3.77 13.84 4.11
CA MET A 69 -3.49 15.11 4.74
C MET A 69 -4.01 16.26 3.88
N ALA A 70 -4.60 17.27 4.52
CA ALA A 70 -5.00 18.51 3.87
C ALA A 70 -4.39 19.70 4.61
N LEU A 71 -4.07 20.77 3.87
CA LEU A 71 -3.71 22.04 4.47
C LEU A 71 -4.91 22.59 5.23
N GLN A 72 -4.75 22.77 6.54
CA GLN A 72 -5.76 23.34 7.40
C GLN A 72 -5.16 24.50 8.19
N TYR A 73 -5.97 25.52 8.41
CA TYR A 73 -5.60 26.60 9.33
C TYR A 73 -5.50 26.02 10.74
N VAL A 74 -4.40 26.35 11.43
CA VAL A 74 -4.19 26.04 12.84
C VAL A 74 -4.09 27.36 13.58
N GLU A 75 -4.98 27.58 14.57
CA GLU A 75 -4.99 28.81 15.37
C GLU A 75 -3.63 28.98 16.09
N PRO A 76 -3.07 30.21 16.14
CA PRO A 76 -1.88 30.49 16.91
C PRO A 76 -2.03 30.07 18.38
N TYR A 77 -0.99 29.48 18.96
CA TYR A 77 -1.01 29.08 20.37
C TYR A 77 -1.18 30.25 21.36
N ARG A 78 -0.96 31.50 20.94
CA ARG A 78 -1.15 32.74 21.73
C ARG A 78 -1.66 33.88 20.85
N GLY A 79 -2.42 34.81 21.43
CA GLY A 79 -3.00 35.97 20.73
C GLY A 79 -4.41 36.38 21.18
N LYS A 80 -4.88 35.94 22.35
CA LYS A 80 -6.15 36.37 22.97
C LYS A 80 -5.94 37.33 24.15
N ASP A 81 -4.72 37.83 24.30
CA ASP A 81 -4.26 38.71 25.38
C ASP A 81 -4.09 40.13 24.83
#